data_AF-A0A8H6AMZ7-F1
#
_entry.id   AF-A0A8H6AMZ7-F1
#
_cell.length_a   1.000
_cell.length_b   1.000
_cell.length_c   1.000
_cell.angle_alpha   90.00
_cell.angle_beta   90.00
_cell.angle_gamma   90.00
#
_symmetry.space_group_name_H-M   'P 1'
#
loop_
_entity.id
_entity.type
_entity.pdbx_description
1 polymer ?
#
loop_
_entity_poly.entity_id
_entity_poly.type
_entity_poly.pdbx_seq_one_letter_code
_entity_poly.pdbx_strand_id
1 'polypeptide(L)'
;MDFPDMDLSNFDLPNMDLPDMNPPDRELQLILNRLQMLCYLNRLVDAGFDNWKVVKDITEKDMQILGMKLGHIRKLQREIATSRGWPQSAPLNGPYVCCGGQKQEPVELKQEIMTQLTVSGTQYFVDANGIG
;
A
#
# COMPACT_ATOMS: atom_id res chain seq x y z
N MET A 1 3.41 38.13 59.45
CA MET A 1 2.62 37.71 58.27
C MET A 1 3.27 36.42 57.80
N ASP A 2 2.93 35.32 58.46
CA ASP A 2 3.41 34.00 58.07
C ASP A 2 2.59 33.55 56.86
N PHE A 3 3.26 33.32 55.75
CA PHE A 3 2.67 32.62 54.62
C PHE A 3 2.47 31.17 55.07
N PRO A 4 1.22 30.65 55.10
CA PRO A 4 1.03 29.25 55.41
C PRO A 4 1.76 28.43 54.36
N ASP A 5 2.56 27.46 54.82
CA ASP A 5 3.15 26.43 53.97
C ASP A 5 2.01 25.77 53.20
N MET A 6 1.88 26.13 51.91
CA MET A 6 0.95 25.47 51.03
C MET A 6 1.51 24.08 50.78
N ASP A 7 1.02 23.12 51.57
CA ASP A 7 1.33 21.71 51.45
C ASP A 7 0.85 21.20 50.09
N LEU A 8 1.78 21.12 49.14
CA LEU A 8 1.54 20.62 47.79
C LEU A 8 1.29 19.11 47.76
N SER A 9 1.30 18.40 48.90
CA SER A 9 1.04 16.96 48.94
C SER A 9 -0.43 16.57 48.79
N ASN A 10 -1.36 17.53 48.92
CA ASN A 10 -2.81 17.29 48.90
C ASN A 10 -3.53 17.85 47.66
N PHE A 11 -2.79 18.25 46.62
CA PHE A 11 -3.41 18.38 45.31
C PHE A 11 -3.65 16.96 44.79
N ASP A 12 -4.81 16.40 45.13
CA ASP A 12 -5.45 15.36 44.34
C ASP A 12 -5.63 15.94 42.94
N LEU A 13 -4.59 15.84 42.13
CA LEU A 13 -4.70 15.97 40.69
C LEU A 13 -5.75 14.95 40.31
N PRO A 14 -6.95 15.36 39.86
CA PRO A 14 -7.81 14.39 39.21
C PRO A 14 -6.95 13.75 38.13
N ASN A 15 -6.97 12.42 38.04
CA ASN A 15 -6.64 11.74 36.80
C ASN A 15 -7.62 12.30 35.77
N MET A 16 -7.30 13.47 35.25
CA MET A 16 -7.70 13.87 33.93
C MET A 16 -7.10 12.77 33.09
N ASP A 17 -7.95 11.86 32.61
CA ASP A 17 -7.64 11.01 31.48
C ASP A 17 -7.10 11.96 30.41
N LEU A 18 -5.78 12.13 30.43
CA LEU A 18 -5.09 12.96 29.47
C LEU A 18 -5.49 12.30 28.16
N PRO A 19 -6.26 12.97 27.28
CA PRO A 19 -6.51 12.40 25.97
C PRO A 19 -5.14 12.02 25.46
N ASP A 20 -4.99 10.77 25.00
CA ASP A 20 -3.73 10.21 24.56
C ASP A 20 -3.26 11.05 23.36
N MET A 21 -2.68 12.21 23.68
CA MET A 21 -2.01 13.11 22.79
C MET A 21 -0.61 12.52 22.66
N ASN A 22 -0.53 11.23 22.33
CA ASN A 22 0.62 10.71 21.65
C ASN A 22 0.63 11.47 20.31
N PRO A 23 1.51 12.48 20.17
CA PRO A 23 1.48 13.30 18.98
C PRO A 23 1.72 12.37 17.78
N PRO A 24 0.96 12.52 16.68
CA PRO A 24 1.12 11.65 15.53
C PRO A 24 2.57 11.61 15.11
N ASP A 25 3.08 10.40 14.87
CA ASP A 25 4.49 10.18 14.62
C ASP A 25 5.00 11.12 13.53
N ARG A 26 6.12 11.81 13.80
CA ARG A 26 6.73 12.74 12.84
C ARG A 26 7.03 12.06 11.50
N GLU A 27 7.37 10.77 11.54
CA GLU A 27 7.58 9.95 10.34
C GLU A 27 6.30 9.82 9.50
N LEU A 28 5.16 9.51 10.13
CA LEU A 28 3.87 9.39 9.46
C LEU A 28 3.49 10.71 8.77
N GLN A 29 3.63 11.84 9.48
CA GLN A 29 3.35 13.16 8.93
C GLN A 29 4.22 13.47 7.71
N LEU A 30 5.52 13.16 7.77
CA LEU A 30 6.46 13.42 6.68
C LEU A 30 6.12 12.59 5.43
N ILE A 31 5.76 11.32 5.62
CA ILE A 31 5.38 10.42 4.53
C ILE A 31 4.09 10.89 3.87
N LEU A 32 3.04 11.18 4.65
CA LEU A 32 1.77 11.67 4.12
C LEU A 32 1.93 13.03 3.43
N ASN A 33 2.79 13.91 3.94
CA ASN A 33 3.13 15.17 3.29
C ASN A 33 3.83 14.95 1.94
N ARG A 34 4.83 14.05 1.88
CA ARG A 34 5.52 13.68 0.64
C ARG A 34 4.58 13.10 -0.42
N LEU A 35 3.60 12.32 0.03
CA LEU A 35 2.56 11.74 -0.83
C LEU A 35 1.41 12.71 -1.16
N GLN A 36 1.47 13.95 -0.65
CA GLN A 36 0.46 15.01 -0.82
C GLN A 36 -0.93 14.60 -0.32
N MET A 37 -0.99 13.90 0.81
CA MET A 37 -2.22 13.35 1.40
C MET A 37 -2.29 13.60 2.92
N LEU A 38 -1.60 14.64 3.41
CA LEU A 38 -1.60 15.05 4.82
C LEU A 38 -3.01 15.36 5.36
N CYS A 39 -3.98 15.67 4.49
CA CYS A 39 -5.38 15.88 4.86
C CYS A 39 -6.07 14.66 5.49
N TYR A 40 -5.51 13.45 5.33
CA TYR A 40 -6.02 12.24 5.98
C TYR A 40 -5.39 11.98 7.35
N LEU A 41 -4.38 12.75 7.77
CA LEU A 41 -3.66 12.54 9.03
C LEU A 41 -4.61 12.51 10.23
N ASN A 42 -5.45 13.54 10.39
CA ASN A 42 -6.37 13.60 11.54
C ASN A 42 -7.31 12.40 11.55
N ARG A 43 -7.84 12.02 10.38
CA ARG A 43 -8.76 10.88 10.27
C ARG A 43 -8.07 9.53 10.58
N LEU A 44 -6.79 9.41 10.24
CA LEU A 44 -5.98 8.25 10.60
C LEU A 44 -5.75 8.20 12.10
N VAL A 45 -5.36 9.30 12.72
CA VAL A 45 -5.16 9.42 14.18
C VAL A 45 -6.45 9.13 14.94
N ASP A 46 -7.59 9.71 14.52
CA ASP A 46 -8.90 9.48 15.11
C ASP A 46 -9.33 8.01 15.04
N ALA A 47 -8.83 7.27 14.05
CA ALA A 47 -9.07 5.84 13.88
C ALA A 47 -8.01 4.95 14.56
N GLY A 48 -7.05 5.53 15.28
CA GLY A 48 -5.98 4.82 15.99
C GLY A 48 -4.74 4.49 15.14
N PHE A 49 -4.63 5.07 13.93
CA PHE A 49 -3.46 4.96 13.07
C PHE A 49 -2.53 6.17 13.24
N ASP A 50 -2.01 6.35 14.44
CA ASP A 50 -1.15 7.48 14.85
C ASP A 50 0.34 7.28 14.52
N ASN A 51 0.75 6.03 14.23
CA ASN A 51 2.13 5.64 14.01
C ASN A 51 2.35 5.00 12.62
N TRP A 52 3.48 5.32 11.95
CA TRP A 52 3.82 4.71 10.66
C TRP A 52 3.89 3.18 10.72
N LYS A 53 4.34 2.61 11.85
CA LYS A 53 4.36 1.16 12.06
C LYS A 53 2.97 0.55 11.97
N VAL A 54 1.98 1.18 12.59
CA VAL A 54 0.58 0.74 12.59
C VAL A 54 -0.06 0.97 11.22
N VAL A 55 0.21 2.13 10.59
CA VAL A 55 -0.27 2.46 9.24
C VAL A 55 0.20 1.46 8.19
N LYS A 56 1.40 0.88 8.32
CA LYS A 56 1.86 -0.17 7.38
C LYS A 56 0.95 -1.41 7.37
N ASP A 57 0.20 -1.65 8.44
CA ASP A 57 -0.69 -2.80 8.59
C ASP A 57 -2.16 -2.45 8.31
N ILE A 58 -2.45 -1.20 7.90
CA ILE A 58 -3.80 -0.78 7.51
C ILE A 58 -4.30 -1.59 6.31
N THR A 59 -5.56 -2.04 6.36
CA THR A 59 -6.15 -2.75 5.22
C THR A 59 -6.70 -1.76 4.20
N GLU A 60 -6.86 -2.23 2.96
CA GLU A 60 -7.53 -1.43 1.93
C GLU A 60 -8.96 -1.05 2.32
N LYS A 61 -9.66 -1.96 2.98
CA LYS A 61 -11.02 -1.73 3.45
C LYS A 61 -11.06 -0.59 4.47
N ASP A 62 -10.11 -0.54 5.40
CA ASP A 62 -10.02 0.54 6.38
C ASP A 62 -9.75 1.87 5.70
N MET A 63 -8.86 1.92 4.70
CA MET A 63 -8.61 3.13 3.91
C MET A 63 -9.86 3.62 3.16
N GLN A 64 -10.67 2.70 2.65
CA GLN A 64 -11.95 3.04 2.01
C GLN A 64 -12.98 3.58 3.02
N ILE A 65 -13.06 2.99 4.22
CA ILE A 65 -13.93 3.46 5.32
C ILE A 65 -13.52 4.86 5.77
N LEU A 66 -12.21 5.15 5.79
CA LEU A 66 -11.67 6.49 6.03
C LEU A 66 -11.94 7.48 4.87
N GLY A 67 -12.60 7.06 3.80
CA GLY A 67 -12.96 7.92 2.67
C GLY A 67 -11.77 8.31 1.79
N MET A 68 -10.69 7.52 1.78
CA MET A 68 -9.59 7.74 0.84
C MET A 68 -10.01 7.42 -0.59
N LYS A 69 -9.59 8.26 -1.54
CA LYS A 69 -9.80 8.00 -2.96
C LYS A 69 -8.91 6.85 -3.43
N LEU A 70 -9.37 6.05 -4.40
CA LEU A 70 -8.62 4.91 -4.95
C LEU A 70 -7.18 5.25 -5.39
N GLY A 71 -6.97 6.43 -5.98
CA GLY A 71 -5.62 6.89 -6.35
C GLY A 71 -4.71 7.13 -5.14
N HIS A 72 -5.25 7.60 -4.02
CA HIS A 72 -4.50 7.79 -2.77
C HIS A 72 -4.20 6.45 -2.10
N ILE A 73 -5.18 5.55 -2.08
CA ILE A 73 -5.03 4.18 -1.59
C ILE A 73 -3.86 3.50 -2.29
N ARG A 74 -3.82 3.53 -3.63
CA ARG A 74 -2.72 2.94 -4.42
C ARG A 74 -1.37 3.58 -4.12
N LYS A 75 -1.32 4.90 -3.94
CA LYS A 75 -0.08 5.62 -3.55
C LYS A 75 0.42 5.20 -2.17
N LEU A 76 -0.49 5.09 -1.20
CA LEU A 76 -0.14 4.68 0.16
C LEU A 76 0.28 3.20 0.20
N GLN A 77 -0.45 2.31 -0.47
CA GLN A 77 -0.06 0.90 -0.65
C GLN A 77 1.31 0.77 -1.30
N ARG A 78 1.57 1.56 -2.35
CA ARG A 78 2.88 1.63 -3.03
C ARG A 78 3.99 2.05 -2.09
N GLU A 79 3.76 3.08 -1.28
CA GLU A 79 4.72 3.53 -0.28
C GLU A 79 4.98 2.48 0.80
N ILE A 80 3.92 1.83 1.32
CA ILE A 80 4.03 0.74 2.28
C ILE A 80 4.86 -0.40 1.69
N ALA A 81 4.59 -0.79 0.45
CA ALA A 81 5.37 -1.82 -0.25
C ALA A 81 6.84 -1.41 -0.39
N THR A 82 7.13 -0.18 -0.83
CA THR A 82 8.49 0.35 -0.94
C THR A 82 9.21 0.35 0.41
N SER A 83 8.52 0.74 1.49
CA SER A 83 9.08 0.71 2.86
C SER A 83 9.38 -0.71 3.35
N ARG A 84 8.70 -1.72 2.80
CA ARG A 84 8.94 -3.15 3.05
C ARG A 84 10.01 -3.75 2.11
N GLY A 85 10.63 -2.94 1.26
CA GLY A 85 11.69 -3.37 0.34
C GLY A 85 11.21 -3.79 -1.04
N TRP A 86 9.94 -3.53 -1.41
CA TRP A 86 9.46 -3.82 -2.76
C TRP A 86 9.93 -2.75 -3.75
N PRO A 87 10.47 -3.14 -4.93
CA PRO A 87 10.96 -2.16 -5.91
C PRO A 87 9.82 -1.38 -6.56
N GLN A 88 10.05 -0.11 -6.89
CA GLN A 88 9.04 0.79 -7.47
C GLN A 88 8.49 0.30 -8.83
N SER A 89 9.34 -0.40 -9.58
CA SER A 89 9.07 -0.91 -10.93
C SER A 89 8.31 -2.24 -10.94
N ALA A 90 8.21 -2.95 -9.81
CA ALA A 90 7.51 -4.23 -9.78
C ALA A 90 5.99 -4.03 -9.63
N PRO A 91 5.19 -4.83 -10.35
CA PRO A 91 3.74 -4.83 -10.19
C PRO A 91 3.35 -5.40 -8.83
N LEU A 92 2.35 -4.80 -8.20
CA LEU A 92 1.75 -5.28 -6.96
C LEU A 92 0.69 -6.35 -7.28
N ASN A 93 1.09 -7.45 -7.92
CA ASN A 93 0.17 -8.52 -8.34
C ASN A 93 0.17 -9.66 -7.31
N GLY A 94 -0.83 -9.72 -6.43
CA GLY A 94 -1.12 -10.89 -5.57
C GLY A 94 -0.79 -10.76 -4.07
N PRO A 95 -1.39 -11.61 -3.21
CA PRO A 95 -1.43 -11.41 -1.77
C PRO A 95 -0.02 -11.40 -1.21
N TYR A 96 0.30 -10.37 -0.42
CA TYR A 96 1.59 -10.07 0.19
C TYR A 96 2.49 -11.29 0.44
N VAL A 97 3.43 -11.57 -0.48
CA VAL A 97 4.57 -12.46 -0.23
C VAL A 97 5.84 -11.64 -0.38
N CYS A 98 6.31 -11.06 0.73
CA CYS A 98 7.67 -10.55 0.76
C CYS A 98 8.63 -11.72 0.56
N CYS A 99 9.53 -11.66 -0.42
CA CYS A 99 10.85 -12.29 -0.30
C CYS A 99 11.87 -11.48 -1.08
N GLY A 100 12.87 -10.95 -0.38
CA GLY A 100 14.16 -10.74 -1.01
C GLY A 100 14.69 -12.09 -1.50
N GLY A 101 15.00 -12.15 -2.80
CA GLY A 101 15.98 -13.07 -3.36
C GLY A 101 15.55 -14.52 -3.59
N GLN A 102 14.82 -14.78 -4.68
CA GLN A 102 15.12 -15.91 -5.54
C GLN A 102 15.09 -15.43 -6.99
N LYS A 103 16.19 -15.62 -7.72
CA LYS A 103 16.22 -15.56 -9.18
C LYS A 103 15.17 -16.56 -9.67
N GLN A 104 14.04 -16.08 -10.18
CA GLN A 104 13.17 -16.88 -11.01
C GLN A 104 13.51 -16.50 -12.45
N GLU A 105 14.19 -17.44 -13.11
CA GLU A 105 14.31 -17.50 -14.57
C GLU A 105 12.94 -17.20 -15.21
N PRO A 106 12.90 -16.54 -16.38
CA PRO A 106 11.65 -16.23 -17.05
C PRO A 106 10.94 -17.53 -17.42
N VAL A 107 9.90 -17.90 -16.68
CA VAL A 107 8.93 -18.90 -17.15
C VAL A 107 8.06 -18.19 -18.18
N GLU A 108 8.57 -18.28 -19.40
CA GLU A 108 7.91 -18.01 -20.67
C GLU A 108 6.49 -18.59 -20.65
N LEU A 109 5.50 -17.73 -20.38
CA LEU A 109 4.11 -18.02 -20.68
C LEU A 109 3.98 -17.96 -22.20
N LYS A 110 4.30 -19.09 -22.83
CA LYS A 110 3.87 -19.39 -24.19
C LYS A 110 2.35 -19.34 -24.22
N GLN A 111 1.77 -18.24 -24.71
CA GLN A 111 0.44 -18.29 -25.31
C GLN A 111 0.55 -19.08 -26.61
N GLU A 112 0.59 -20.40 -26.48
CA GLU A 112 0.39 -21.35 -27.56
C GLU A 112 -1.12 -21.43 -27.80
N ILE A 113 -1.65 -20.51 -28.63
CA ILE A 113 -3.01 -20.65 -29.17
C ILE A 113 -2.95 -21.77 -30.20
N MET A 114 -3.12 -22.99 -29.68
CA MET A 114 -3.26 -24.22 -30.44
C MET A 114 -4.64 -24.24 -31.10
N THR A 115 -4.76 -23.62 -32.27
CA THR A 115 -5.91 -23.81 -33.17
C THR A 115 -5.83 -25.19 -33.81
N GLN A 116 -6.36 -26.21 -33.13
CA GLN A 116 -6.66 -27.49 -33.75
C GLN A 116 -8.12 -27.48 -34.22
N LEU A 117 -8.34 -27.08 -35.46
CA LEU A 117 -9.55 -27.46 -36.20
C LEU A 117 -9.11 -28.14 -37.48
N THR A 118 -9.02 -29.46 -37.39
CA THR A 118 -8.95 -30.37 -38.52
C THR A 118 -10.27 -30.33 -39.28
N VAL A 119 -10.30 -29.75 -40.47
CA VAL A 119 -11.31 -30.10 -41.48
C VAL A 119 -10.58 -30.30 -42.81
N SER A 120 -10.41 -31.58 -43.13
CA SER A 120 -10.44 -32.20 -44.45
C SER A 120 -9.92 -31.39 -45.65
N GLY A 121 -8.72 -31.77 -46.09
CA GLY A 121 -8.36 -32.11 -47.47
C GLY A 121 -8.96 -31.29 -48.62
N THR A 122 -8.08 -30.60 -49.35
CA THR A 122 -7.64 -30.98 -50.70
C THR A 122 -6.34 -30.24 -51.04
N GLN A 123 -5.38 -31.00 -51.59
CA GLN A 123 -4.22 -30.64 -52.43
C GLN A 123 -4.51 -29.39 -53.31
N TYR A 124 -3.60 -28.52 -53.75
CA TYR A 124 -2.35 -28.74 -54.51
C TYR A 124 -1.49 -27.45 -54.60
N PHE A 125 -0.17 -27.65 -54.58
CA PHE A 125 0.89 -26.69 -54.95
C PHE A 125 1.08 -26.67 -56.47
N VAL A 126 1.40 -25.52 -57.09
CA VAL A 126 2.74 -25.11 -57.61
C VAL A 126 2.62 -23.90 -58.55
N ASP A 127 3.67 -23.09 -58.53
CA ASP A 127 3.90 -21.83 -59.23
C ASP A 127 4.13 -21.93 -60.76
N ALA A 128 4.18 -20.73 -61.36
CA ALA A 128 5.01 -20.29 -62.49
C ALA A 128 4.38 -20.21 -63.90
N ASN A 129 4.39 -18.96 -64.41
CA ASN A 129 4.80 -18.48 -65.75
C ASN A 129 4.21 -19.08 -67.05
N GLY A 130 3.83 -18.18 -67.99
CA GLY A 130 3.74 -18.44 -69.44
C GLY A 130 2.42 -17.96 -70.10
N ILE A 131 2.37 -16.77 -70.71
CA ILE A 131 2.47 -16.46 -72.16
C ILE A 131 1.45 -17.19 -73.05
N GLY A 132 0.64 -16.38 -73.76
CA GLY A 132 -0.24 -16.77 -74.88
C GLY A 132 -1.20 -15.67 -75.25
#